data_AF-A0A3L6QF55-F1
#
_entry.id   AF-A0A3L6QF55-F1
#
_cell.length_a   1.000
_cell.length_b   1.000
_cell.length_c   1.000
_cell.angle_alpha   90.00
_cell.angle_beta   90.00
_cell.angle_gamma   90.00
#
_symmetry.space_group_name_H-M   'P 1'
#
loop_
_entity.id
_entity.type
_entity.pdbx_description
1 polymer ?
#
loop_
_entity_poly.entity_id
_entity_poly.type
_entity_poly.pdbx_seq_one_letter_code
_entity_poly.pdbx_strand_id
1 'polypeptide(L)'
;MQGSSSSSCVNPSLAVAPPPPVAGADGPPARRIVVAHRLPLRASPDQNSPFGFAFSLDPDALSLQLSRGLPAPVTDIGTLPASAESKIVPSDELDCYLLENFSCLPVHLDGNRHAEFYDGFCKHYLWPLLHYMLPFTPADVVGRLRFDAASYRAFIAANRQFADRVIQVISPDAGDLVIVHDYHLWALPTFLRRKCPRAGVGSIRSVPVRNELLRGLLNADLVGFHTFDYAHQFVSCCSRLLGISNTSLHGHMGINYHGRTVLVKIFSVGVDMGQLRAALASPEAAAKAKEIAEAYRGRVIMVDVDLLKGVGLKFLALEKMLDAHKDMIRQVVLVQINNPARSRGRDVDAVRVETQRIEQRINRRFGVDGAGGSALIVTIDGPVPMCEKVAYYAAADCCVVSAVRDGLNRIPYFYTVCREEAPGARKSGAVILSEFAGCSASLGGAIA
;
A
#
# COMPACT_ATOMS: atom_id res chain seq x y z
N MET A 1 -26.99 34.10 -20.94
CA MET A 1 -27.67 32.85 -21.32
C MET A 1 -26.63 31.83 -21.74
N GLN A 2 -26.99 30.53 -21.74
CA GLN A 2 -26.11 29.39 -22.03
C GLN A 2 -24.89 29.27 -21.09
N GLY A 3 -25.04 28.42 -20.08
CA GLY A 3 -23.91 27.90 -19.29
C GLY A 3 -23.52 26.50 -19.80
N SER A 4 -22.24 26.15 -19.69
CA SER A 4 -21.71 24.84 -20.07
C SER A 4 -21.97 23.79 -18.98
N SER A 5 -22.75 22.76 -19.29
CA SER A 5 -23.07 21.67 -18.35
C SER A 5 -21.93 20.66 -18.26
N SER A 6 -21.29 20.56 -17.09
CA SER A 6 -20.37 19.46 -16.77
C SER A 6 -21.14 18.16 -16.53
N SER A 7 -21.09 17.22 -17.47
CA SER A 7 -21.82 15.95 -17.39
C SER A 7 -21.16 14.96 -16.41
N SER A 8 -21.67 14.90 -15.18
CA SER A 8 -21.31 13.87 -14.20
C SER A 8 -21.99 12.54 -14.55
N CYS A 9 -21.37 11.75 -15.43
CA CYS A 9 -21.91 10.45 -15.83
C CYS A 9 -21.68 9.38 -14.75
N VAL A 10 -22.76 9.03 -14.03
CA VAL A 10 -22.83 7.84 -13.18
C VAL A 10 -22.69 6.60 -14.08
N ASN A 11 -21.68 5.76 -13.82
CA ASN A 11 -21.35 4.62 -14.67
C ASN A 11 -22.00 3.32 -14.10
N PRO A 12 -22.91 2.64 -14.82
CA PRO A 12 -23.79 1.62 -14.25
C PRO A 12 -23.13 0.22 -14.21
N SER A 13 -22.22 0.01 -13.26
CA SER A 13 -21.75 -1.34 -12.87
C SER A 13 -21.24 -1.42 -11.43
N LEU A 14 -21.96 -0.77 -10.50
CA LEU A 14 -21.82 -1.07 -9.08
C LEU A 14 -22.20 -2.54 -8.85
N ALA A 15 -21.18 -3.37 -8.57
CA ALA A 15 -21.39 -4.70 -8.04
C ALA A 15 -21.99 -4.55 -6.63
N VAL A 16 -23.31 -4.61 -6.55
CA VAL A 16 -24.06 -4.66 -5.29
C VAL A 16 -23.47 -5.78 -4.44
N ALA A 17 -23.16 -5.49 -3.18
CA ALA A 17 -22.63 -6.49 -2.28
C ALA A 17 -23.59 -7.69 -2.23
N PRO A 18 -23.09 -8.94 -2.28
CA PRO A 18 -23.96 -10.11 -2.19
C PRO A 18 -24.73 -10.03 -0.86
N PRO A 19 -26.05 -10.32 -0.86
CA PRO A 19 -26.86 -10.21 0.35
C PRO A 19 -26.30 -11.11 1.45
N PRO A 20 -26.43 -10.72 2.74
CA PRO A 20 -25.96 -11.53 3.85
C PRO A 20 -26.59 -12.93 3.77
N PRO A 21 -25.81 -14.01 4.00
CA PRO A 21 -26.29 -15.36 3.80
C PRO A 21 -27.45 -15.67 4.75
N VAL A 22 -28.59 -16.09 4.18
CA VAL A 22 -29.73 -16.61 4.95
C VAL A 22 -29.24 -17.80 5.77
N ALA A 23 -29.54 -17.82 7.07
CA ALA A 23 -29.07 -18.86 7.97
C ALA A 23 -29.56 -20.25 7.55
N GLY A 24 -28.61 -21.19 7.40
CA GLY A 24 -28.90 -22.60 7.19
C GLY A 24 -29.26 -23.32 8.50
N ALA A 25 -29.40 -24.64 8.43
CA ALA A 25 -29.59 -25.48 9.62
C ALA A 25 -28.31 -25.65 10.46
N ASP A 26 -27.14 -25.49 9.84
CA ASP A 26 -25.87 -25.26 10.53
C ASP A 26 -25.71 -23.78 10.88
N GLY A 27 -25.00 -23.49 11.98
CA GLY A 27 -24.82 -22.14 12.52
C GLY A 27 -24.13 -21.14 11.58
N PRO A 28 -24.15 -19.84 11.92
CA PRO A 28 -23.67 -18.76 11.04
C PRO A 28 -22.22 -19.03 10.57
N PRO A 29 -21.94 -18.89 9.26
CA PRO A 29 -20.68 -19.34 8.68
C PRO A 29 -19.47 -18.58 9.23
N ALA A 30 -18.43 -19.33 9.60
CA ALA A 30 -17.18 -18.83 10.17
C ALA A 30 -16.59 -17.65 9.37
N ARG A 31 -16.65 -16.44 9.94
CA ARG A 31 -16.43 -15.20 9.18
C ARG A 31 -14.95 -14.83 9.10
N ARG A 32 -14.64 -13.84 8.27
CA ARG A 32 -13.29 -13.29 8.10
C ARG A 32 -13.31 -11.81 8.50
N ILE A 33 -12.55 -11.45 9.53
CA ILE A 33 -12.47 -10.07 10.04
C ILE A 33 -11.13 -9.51 9.59
N VAL A 34 -11.13 -8.65 8.57
CA VAL A 34 -9.94 -7.98 8.06
C VAL A 34 -9.76 -6.66 8.80
N VAL A 35 -8.58 -6.42 9.38
CA VAL A 35 -8.32 -5.24 10.20
C VAL A 35 -7.11 -4.48 9.65
N ALA A 36 -7.34 -3.29 9.11
CA ALA A 36 -6.34 -2.46 8.46
C ALA A 36 -6.42 -1.01 8.95
N HIS A 37 -5.38 -0.18 8.73
CA HIS A 37 -5.38 1.20 9.23
C HIS A 37 -6.61 2.01 8.78
N ARG A 38 -7.02 1.88 7.52
CA ARG A 38 -8.24 2.50 6.96
C ARG A 38 -9.17 1.45 6.39
N LEU A 39 -10.46 1.72 6.42
CA LEU A 39 -11.47 0.95 5.71
C LEU A 39 -11.23 1.02 4.18
N PRO A 40 -11.67 0.00 3.41
CA PRO A 40 -11.60 -0.02 1.95
C PRO A 40 -12.66 0.89 1.29
N LEU A 41 -12.70 2.17 1.70
CA LEU A 41 -13.73 3.12 1.28
C LEU A 41 -13.13 4.37 0.64
N ARG A 42 -13.85 4.93 -0.33
CA ARG A 42 -13.75 6.32 -0.78
C ARG A 42 -14.93 7.09 -0.17
N ALA A 43 -14.67 8.30 0.30
CA ALA A 43 -15.70 9.20 0.81
C ALA A 43 -15.58 10.57 0.13
N SER A 44 -16.60 10.96 -0.64
CA SER A 44 -16.70 12.26 -1.31
C SER A 44 -17.81 13.10 -0.67
N PRO A 45 -17.62 14.41 -0.40
CA PRO A 45 -18.67 15.25 0.16
C PRO A 45 -19.92 15.25 -0.73
N ASP A 46 -21.08 15.05 -0.12
CA ASP A 46 -22.39 15.12 -0.78
C ASP A 46 -23.44 15.63 0.22
N GLN A 47 -24.06 16.76 -0.10
CA GLN A 47 -25.07 17.40 0.76
C GLN A 47 -26.40 16.64 0.81
N ASN A 48 -26.62 15.70 -0.12
CA ASN A 48 -27.82 14.85 -0.17
C ASN A 48 -27.64 13.53 0.61
N SER A 49 -26.42 13.19 1.00
CA SER A 49 -26.14 12.01 1.83
C SER A 49 -26.53 12.28 3.29
N PRO A 50 -27.15 11.32 4.01
CA PRO A 50 -27.52 11.47 5.42
C PRO A 50 -26.33 11.80 6.34
N PHE A 51 -25.09 11.49 5.93
CA PHE A 51 -23.88 11.77 6.70
C PHE A 51 -23.00 12.87 6.07
N GLY A 52 -23.50 13.62 5.08
CA GLY A 52 -22.75 14.65 4.35
C GLY A 52 -21.67 14.12 3.39
N PHE A 53 -21.56 12.80 3.25
CA PHE A 53 -20.58 12.12 2.39
C PHE A 53 -21.22 10.93 1.66
N ALA A 54 -21.02 10.85 0.35
CA ALA A 54 -21.26 9.64 -0.41
C ALA A 54 -20.08 8.68 -0.21
N PHE A 55 -20.39 7.44 0.18
CA PHE A 55 -19.42 6.36 0.38
C PHE A 55 -19.45 5.37 -0.79
N SER A 56 -18.29 4.81 -1.11
CA SER A 56 -18.15 3.72 -2.10
C SER A 56 -16.93 2.86 -1.77
N LEU A 57 -16.90 1.61 -2.21
CA LEU A 57 -15.73 0.75 -2.05
C LEU A 57 -14.53 1.28 -2.85
N ASP A 58 -13.34 1.26 -2.25
CA ASP A 58 -12.09 1.60 -2.92
C ASP A 58 -11.49 0.36 -3.61
N PRO A 59 -11.57 0.22 -4.96
CA PRO A 59 -11.03 -0.94 -5.66
C PRO A 59 -9.49 -1.06 -5.56
N ASP A 60 -8.80 0.04 -5.22
CA ASP A 60 -7.35 0.11 -5.09
C ASP A 60 -6.87 -0.20 -3.65
N ALA A 61 -7.79 -0.42 -2.71
CA ALA A 61 -7.47 -0.76 -1.32
C ALA A 61 -6.98 -2.20 -1.18
N LEU A 62 -5.81 -2.38 -0.53
CA LEU A 62 -5.20 -3.69 -0.30
C LEU A 62 -6.08 -4.63 0.53
N SER A 63 -6.85 -4.10 1.49
CA SER A 63 -7.76 -4.93 2.29
C SER A 63 -8.91 -5.48 1.43
N LEU A 64 -9.52 -4.68 0.55
CA LEU A 64 -10.56 -5.18 -0.37
C LEU A 64 -10.03 -6.23 -1.35
N GLN A 65 -8.83 -6.03 -1.87
CA GLN A 65 -8.17 -6.98 -2.77
C GLN A 65 -7.82 -8.30 -2.05
N LEU A 66 -7.51 -8.24 -0.74
CA LEU A 66 -7.38 -9.41 0.13
C LEU A 66 -8.75 -10.06 0.40
N SER A 67 -9.78 -9.28 0.74
CA SER A 67 -11.15 -9.75 1.03
C SER A 67 -11.76 -10.51 -0.15
N ARG A 68 -11.45 -10.13 -1.41
CA ARG A 68 -11.81 -10.89 -2.63
C ARG A 68 -11.18 -12.28 -2.73
N GLY A 69 -10.03 -12.50 -2.08
CA GLY A 69 -9.33 -13.79 -2.04
C GLY A 69 -9.72 -14.68 -0.85
N LEU A 70 -10.68 -14.25 -0.02
CA LEU A 70 -11.13 -14.95 1.18
C LEU A 70 -12.55 -15.53 0.98
N PRO A 71 -12.88 -16.67 1.60
CA PRO A 71 -14.25 -17.16 1.62
C PRO A 71 -15.14 -16.19 2.42
N ALA A 72 -16.26 -15.79 1.83
CA ALA A 72 -17.27 -14.95 2.45
C ALA A 72 -17.97 -15.67 3.63
N PRO A 73 -18.54 -14.92 4.60
CA PRO A 73 -18.59 -13.45 4.69
C PRO A 73 -17.29 -12.84 5.23
N VAL A 74 -17.00 -11.63 4.75
CA VAL A 74 -15.87 -10.80 5.20
C VAL A 74 -16.40 -9.50 5.82
N THR A 75 -15.76 -9.03 6.89
CA THR A 75 -16.02 -7.75 7.55
C THR A 75 -14.70 -6.99 7.68
N ASP A 76 -14.65 -5.76 7.16
CA ASP A 76 -13.47 -4.89 7.19
C ASP A 76 -13.57 -3.91 8.38
N ILE A 77 -12.45 -3.71 9.10
CA ILE A 77 -12.35 -2.82 10.27
C ILE A 77 -11.15 -1.89 10.09
N GLY A 78 -11.38 -0.58 10.20
CA GLY A 78 -10.36 0.46 10.00
C GLY A 78 -10.89 1.85 10.32
N THR A 79 -10.05 2.89 10.25
CA THR A 79 -10.54 4.27 10.36
C THR A 79 -11.20 4.73 9.05
N LEU A 80 -12.01 5.78 9.12
CA LEU A 80 -12.66 6.38 7.94
C LEU A 80 -11.63 6.92 6.92
N PRO A 81 -12.01 7.19 5.66
CA PRO A 81 -11.12 7.83 4.69
C PRO A 81 -10.75 9.26 5.12
N ALA A 82 -9.50 9.67 4.88
CA ALA A 82 -8.96 10.96 5.32
C ALA A 82 -9.71 12.21 4.81
N SER A 83 -10.54 12.07 3.77
CA SER A 83 -11.42 13.11 3.25
C SER A 83 -12.61 13.44 4.18
N ALA A 84 -13.00 12.49 5.05
CA ALA A 84 -14.19 12.51 5.89
C ALA A 84 -13.90 12.31 7.40
N GLU A 85 -12.82 11.59 7.73
CA GLU A 85 -12.37 11.22 9.09
C GLU A 85 -12.36 12.37 10.12
N SER A 86 -12.06 13.60 9.71
CA SER A 86 -12.01 14.78 10.59
C SER A 86 -13.23 15.71 10.48
N LYS A 87 -14.29 15.29 9.78
CA LYS A 87 -15.47 16.10 9.45
C LYS A 87 -16.80 15.44 9.80
N ILE A 88 -16.83 14.11 9.85
CA ILE A 88 -17.99 13.34 10.30
C ILE A 88 -17.96 13.24 11.83
N VAL A 89 -19.11 13.42 12.48
CA VAL A 89 -19.29 13.13 13.90
C VAL A 89 -19.57 11.62 14.05
N PRO A 90 -18.83 10.88 14.89
CA PRO A 90 -19.13 9.48 15.19
C PRO A 90 -20.55 9.28 15.73
N SER A 91 -21.28 8.31 15.18
CA SER A 91 -22.60 7.89 15.68
C SER A 91 -22.87 6.42 15.34
N ASP A 92 -23.75 5.76 16.11
CA ASP A 92 -24.05 4.34 15.91
C ASP A 92 -24.85 4.11 14.61
N GLU A 93 -25.62 5.09 14.13
CA GLU A 93 -26.33 5.03 12.85
C GLU A 93 -25.38 4.98 11.65
N LEU A 94 -24.24 5.71 11.72
CA LEU A 94 -23.19 5.63 10.71
C LEU A 94 -22.50 4.27 10.73
N ASP A 95 -22.21 3.75 11.91
CA ASP A 95 -21.57 2.44 12.09
C ASP A 95 -22.44 1.32 11.50
N CYS A 96 -23.74 1.32 11.81
CA CYS A 96 -24.72 0.40 11.23
C CYS A 96 -24.82 0.59 9.71
N TYR A 97 -24.94 1.82 9.21
CA TYR A 97 -25.01 2.09 7.77
C TYR A 97 -23.79 1.54 7.00
N LEU A 98 -22.58 1.76 7.50
CA LEU A 98 -21.35 1.28 6.86
C LEU A 98 -21.20 -0.26 6.96
N LEU A 99 -21.68 -0.86 8.05
CA LEU A 99 -21.68 -2.31 8.25
C LEU A 99 -22.70 -2.99 7.32
N GLU A 100 -23.90 -2.44 7.16
CA GLU A 100 -24.96 -2.99 6.30
C GLU A 100 -24.66 -2.82 4.81
N ASN A 101 -24.16 -1.65 4.39
CA ASN A 101 -23.99 -1.32 2.96
C ASN A 101 -22.63 -1.74 2.39
N PHE A 102 -21.61 -1.88 3.25
CA PHE A 102 -20.22 -2.13 2.81
C PHE A 102 -19.47 -3.19 3.65
N SER A 103 -20.11 -3.87 4.60
CA SER A 103 -19.46 -4.77 5.57
C SER A 103 -18.30 -4.11 6.34
N CYS A 104 -18.37 -2.79 6.55
CA CYS A 104 -17.29 -1.97 7.09
C CYS A 104 -17.64 -1.39 8.46
N LEU A 105 -16.90 -1.73 9.52
CA LEU A 105 -17.08 -1.15 10.86
C LEU A 105 -15.97 -0.12 11.17
N PRO A 106 -16.29 1.16 11.37
CA PRO A 106 -15.28 2.21 11.56
C PRO A 106 -14.69 2.25 12.99
N VAL A 107 -13.38 2.47 13.05
CA VAL A 107 -12.65 2.85 14.26
C VAL A 107 -12.51 4.37 14.28
N HIS A 108 -13.32 5.03 15.10
CA HIS A 108 -13.27 6.48 15.26
C HIS A 108 -12.09 6.87 16.16
N LEU A 109 -11.14 7.63 15.62
CA LEU A 109 -10.03 8.24 16.36
C LEU A 109 -10.15 9.76 16.25
N ASP A 110 -9.94 10.48 17.36
CA ASP A 110 -9.83 11.93 17.34
C ASP A 110 -8.61 12.38 16.52
N GLY A 111 -8.70 13.54 15.87
CA GLY A 111 -7.70 14.01 14.91
C GLY A 111 -6.29 14.17 15.50
N ASN A 112 -6.18 14.55 16.78
CA ASN A 112 -4.90 14.69 17.46
C ASN A 112 -4.26 13.31 17.69
N ARG A 113 -5.00 12.37 18.29
CA ARG A 113 -4.51 11.00 18.50
C ARG A 113 -4.22 10.29 17.19
N HIS A 114 -5.01 10.52 16.13
CA HIS A 114 -4.73 9.97 14.80
C HIS A 114 -3.40 10.49 14.25
N ALA A 115 -3.13 11.80 14.34
CA ALA A 115 -1.86 12.38 13.92
C ALA A 115 -0.66 11.83 14.73
N GLU A 116 -0.77 11.75 16.06
CA GLU A 116 0.29 11.17 16.93
C GLU A 116 0.54 9.68 16.63
N PHE A 117 -0.52 8.91 16.36
CA PHE A 117 -0.45 7.50 16.00
C PHE A 117 0.13 7.27 14.60
N TYR A 118 -0.51 7.84 13.57
CA TYR A 118 -0.26 7.54 12.17
C TYR A 118 0.93 8.34 11.64
N ASP A 119 0.86 9.68 11.66
CA ASP A 119 1.97 10.49 11.17
C ASP A 119 3.17 10.39 12.13
N GLY A 120 2.97 10.56 13.44
CA GLY A 120 4.02 10.47 14.46
C GLY A 120 4.67 9.10 14.55
N PHE A 121 4.05 8.16 15.27
CA PHE A 121 4.69 6.86 15.54
C PHE A 121 4.84 5.99 14.30
N CYS A 122 3.82 5.92 13.43
CA CYS A 122 3.86 5.01 12.30
C CYS A 122 4.70 5.54 11.12
N LYS A 123 4.60 6.82 10.74
CA LYS A 123 5.24 7.33 9.51
C LYS A 123 6.57 8.04 9.74
N HIS A 124 6.70 8.89 10.76
CA HIS A 124 7.99 9.52 11.07
C HIS A 124 8.92 8.55 11.82
N TYR A 125 8.41 7.68 12.68
CA TYR A 125 9.26 6.84 13.53
C TYR A 125 9.42 5.38 13.07
N LEU A 126 8.34 4.62 12.89
CA LEU A 126 8.43 3.19 12.59
C LEU A 126 8.77 2.91 11.11
N TRP A 127 8.14 3.61 10.16
CA TRP A 127 8.36 3.36 8.73
C TRP A 127 9.84 3.50 8.28
N PRO A 128 10.61 4.54 8.66
CA PRO A 128 11.99 4.67 8.21
C PRO A 128 12.91 3.59 8.81
N LEU A 129 12.65 3.18 10.06
CA LEU A 129 13.37 2.07 10.71
C LEU A 129 13.14 0.72 10.00
N LEU A 130 11.93 0.48 9.47
CA LEU A 130 11.62 -0.70 8.66
C LEU A 130 12.27 -0.66 7.26
N HIS A 131 12.50 0.53 6.73
CA HIS A 131 13.12 0.76 5.42
C HIS A 131 14.63 1.01 5.51
N TYR A 132 15.26 0.68 6.65
CA TYR A 132 16.70 0.78 6.90
C TYR A 132 17.27 2.21 6.81
N MET A 133 16.41 3.23 6.88
CA MET A 133 16.78 4.64 6.89
C MET A 133 17.26 5.08 8.28
N LEU A 134 18.32 4.43 8.77
CA LEU A 134 18.89 4.71 10.10
C LEU A 134 19.56 6.10 10.13
N PRO A 135 19.57 6.80 11.29
CA PRO A 135 20.22 8.09 11.41
C PRO A 135 21.74 7.87 11.51
N PHE A 136 22.45 8.08 10.40
CA PHE A 136 23.91 7.88 10.33
C PHE A 136 24.70 9.01 10.99
N THR A 137 24.11 10.20 11.17
CA THR A 137 24.74 11.34 11.85
C THR A 137 23.93 11.83 13.06
N PRO A 138 24.56 12.52 14.03
CA PRO A 138 23.83 13.20 15.10
C PRO A 138 22.83 14.24 14.58
N ALA A 139 23.05 14.84 13.41
CA ALA A 139 22.09 15.77 12.79
C ALA A 139 20.79 15.06 12.37
N ASP A 140 20.87 13.80 11.93
CA ASP A 140 19.68 12.99 11.63
C ASP A 140 18.96 12.55 12.92
N VAL A 141 19.71 12.29 14.00
CA VAL A 141 19.15 11.99 15.34
C VAL A 141 18.39 13.19 15.92
N VAL A 142 18.87 14.42 15.69
CA VAL A 142 18.28 15.67 16.20
C VAL A 142 16.92 15.99 15.54
N GLY A 143 16.59 15.41 14.38
CA GLY A 143 15.36 15.73 13.65
C GLY A 143 14.47 14.56 13.20
N ARG A 144 15.04 13.44 12.72
CA ARG A 144 14.29 12.47 11.89
C ARG A 144 13.80 11.22 12.62
N LEU A 145 14.55 10.71 13.60
CA LEU A 145 14.29 9.40 14.23
C LEU A 145 14.40 9.39 15.77
N ARG A 146 14.07 10.51 16.41
CA ARG A 146 13.91 10.57 17.86
C ARG A 146 12.68 9.76 18.29
N PHE A 147 12.86 8.81 19.22
CA PHE A 147 11.72 8.12 19.85
C PHE A 147 10.93 9.11 20.71
N ASP A 148 9.63 9.22 20.41
CA ASP A 148 8.66 9.95 21.23
C ASP A 148 7.72 9.00 21.97
N ALA A 149 7.65 9.19 23.28
CA ALA A 149 6.79 8.42 24.18
C ALA A 149 5.31 8.86 24.11
N ALA A 150 4.99 10.07 23.65
CA ALA A 150 3.59 10.49 23.43
C ALA A 150 3.00 9.76 22.21
N SER A 151 3.66 9.86 21.06
CA SER A 151 3.33 9.12 19.83
C SER A 151 3.22 7.60 20.07
N TYR A 152 4.12 7.01 20.87
CA TYR A 152 3.99 5.59 21.24
C TYR A 152 2.74 5.30 22.10
N ARG A 153 2.41 6.16 23.08
CA ARG A 153 1.16 6.03 23.84
C ARG A 153 -0.08 6.17 22.94
N ALA A 154 -0.06 7.08 21.96
CA ALA A 154 -1.13 7.22 20.97
C ALA A 154 -1.28 5.96 20.10
N PHE A 155 -0.17 5.39 19.62
CA PHE A 155 -0.16 4.10 18.91
C PHE A 155 -0.77 2.97 19.74
N ILE A 156 -0.38 2.84 21.01
CA ILE A 156 -0.93 1.87 21.95
C ILE A 156 -2.42 2.09 22.23
N ALA A 157 -2.86 3.36 22.35
CA ALA A 157 -4.27 3.71 22.57
C ALA A 157 -5.15 3.49 21.32
N ALA A 158 -4.62 3.73 20.12
CA ALA A 158 -5.28 3.42 18.86
C ALA A 158 -5.42 1.90 18.69
N ASN A 159 -4.33 1.15 18.86
CA ASN A 159 -4.34 -0.32 18.77
C ASN A 159 -5.31 -0.98 19.76
N ARG A 160 -5.60 -0.35 20.90
CA ARG A 160 -6.65 -0.78 21.84
C ARG A 160 -8.05 -0.54 21.27
N GLN A 161 -8.37 0.67 20.81
CA GLN A 161 -9.69 1.01 20.25
C GLN A 161 -10.04 0.14 19.04
N PHE A 162 -9.04 -0.14 18.19
CA PHE A 162 -9.13 -1.12 17.10
C PHE A 162 -9.50 -2.52 17.61
N ALA A 163 -8.82 -3.02 18.66
CA ALA A 163 -9.14 -4.32 19.24
C ALA A 163 -10.55 -4.35 19.86
N ASP A 164 -10.95 -3.30 20.57
CA ASP A 164 -12.29 -3.22 21.17
C ASP A 164 -13.41 -3.25 20.11
N ARG A 165 -13.20 -2.68 18.91
CA ARG A 165 -14.11 -2.86 17.75
C ARG A 165 -14.13 -4.27 17.18
N VAL A 166 -12.97 -4.94 17.07
CA VAL A 166 -12.92 -6.36 16.69
C VAL A 166 -13.68 -7.23 17.70
N ILE A 167 -13.62 -6.88 18.98
CA ILE A 167 -14.30 -7.60 20.07
C ILE A 167 -15.82 -7.39 20.05
N GLN A 168 -16.31 -6.25 19.55
CA GLN A 168 -17.75 -6.04 19.33
C GLN A 168 -18.34 -7.01 18.30
N VAL A 169 -17.55 -7.45 17.32
CA VAL A 169 -18.04 -8.34 16.26
C VAL A 169 -17.67 -9.80 16.44
N ILE A 170 -16.49 -10.15 16.97
CA ILE A 170 -15.95 -11.51 16.91
C ILE A 170 -16.78 -12.52 17.70
N SER A 171 -17.13 -13.64 17.05
CA SER A 171 -17.79 -14.79 17.69
C SER A 171 -16.75 -15.89 17.97
N PRO A 172 -16.27 -16.09 19.22
CA PRO A 172 -15.19 -17.02 19.53
C PRO A 172 -15.49 -18.46 19.12
N ASP A 173 -16.75 -18.89 19.30
CA ASP A 173 -17.21 -20.25 19.07
C ASP A 173 -17.58 -20.53 17.61
N ALA A 174 -17.78 -19.49 16.79
CA ALA A 174 -18.15 -19.61 15.38
C ALA A 174 -16.95 -19.89 14.45
N GLY A 175 -15.73 -19.94 14.96
CA GLY A 175 -14.53 -20.14 14.15
C GLY A 175 -14.11 -18.92 13.31
N ASP A 176 -14.51 -17.72 13.73
CA ASP A 176 -14.08 -16.45 13.13
C ASP A 176 -12.55 -16.34 13.04
N LEU A 177 -12.05 -15.79 11.93
CA LEU A 177 -10.63 -15.56 11.71
C LEU A 177 -10.35 -14.05 11.60
N VAL A 178 -9.56 -13.53 12.53
CA VAL A 178 -9.07 -12.13 12.49
C VAL A 178 -7.75 -12.06 11.74
N ILE A 179 -7.72 -11.27 10.67
CA ILE A 179 -6.54 -10.99 9.84
C ILE A 179 -6.16 -9.52 10.03
N VAL A 180 -5.15 -9.27 10.84
CA VAL A 180 -4.58 -7.94 11.04
C VAL A 180 -3.63 -7.62 9.89
N HIS A 181 -3.59 -6.36 9.43
CA HIS A 181 -2.79 -5.94 8.28
C HIS A 181 -1.93 -4.70 8.58
N ASP A 182 -0.68 -4.76 8.09
CA ASP A 182 0.36 -3.72 8.14
C ASP A 182 0.87 -3.30 9.54
N TYR A 183 1.97 -2.55 9.56
CA TYR A 183 2.73 -2.24 10.78
C TYR A 183 2.05 -1.25 11.74
N HIS A 184 0.97 -0.60 11.30
CA HIS A 184 0.15 0.29 12.12
C HIS A 184 -0.56 -0.44 13.27
N LEU A 185 -0.82 -1.74 13.13
CA LEU A 185 -1.64 -2.52 14.05
C LEU A 185 -0.84 -3.58 14.84
N TRP A 186 0.47 -3.36 15.00
CA TRP A 186 1.38 -4.33 15.62
C TRP A 186 1.22 -4.58 17.13
N ALA A 187 0.52 -3.73 17.87
CA ALA A 187 0.15 -4.01 19.26
C ALA A 187 -1.23 -4.67 19.40
N LEU A 188 -2.08 -4.61 18.37
CA LEU A 188 -3.47 -5.10 18.37
C LEU A 188 -3.60 -6.57 18.83
N PRO A 189 -2.75 -7.54 18.38
CA PRO A 189 -2.84 -8.92 18.85
C PRO A 189 -2.66 -9.07 20.37
N THR A 190 -1.94 -8.16 21.03
CA THR A 190 -1.79 -8.11 22.51
C THR A 190 -3.11 -7.83 23.22
N PHE A 191 -3.97 -7.00 22.63
CA PHE A 191 -5.25 -6.63 23.21
C PHE A 191 -6.31 -7.70 22.93
N LEU A 192 -6.30 -8.27 21.71
CA LEU A 192 -7.15 -9.41 21.40
C LEU A 192 -6.81 -10.61 22.27
N ARG A 193 -5.54 -11.04 22.38
CA ARG A 193 -5.19 -12.27 23.12
C ARG A 193 -5.57 -12.25 24.61
N ARG A 194 -5.80 -11.08 25.20
CA ARG A 194 -6.29 -10.89 26.58
C ARG A 194 -7.80 -11.08 26.74
N LYS A 195 -8.57 -11.08 25.66
CA LYS A 195 -10.05 -11.17 25.65
C LYS A 195 -10.58 -12.30 24.73
N CYS A 196 -9.88 -12.60 23.64
CA CYS A 196 -10.22 -13.60 22.62
C CYS A 196 -8.94 -14.38 22.20
N PRO A 197 -8.84 -15.71 22.37
CA PRO A 197 -7.58 -16.44 22.19
C PRO A 197 -6.98 -16.58 20.77
N ARG A 198 -7.32 -15.77 19.75
CA ARG A 198 -6.83 -15.92 18.36
C ARG A 198 -6.72 -14.59 17.57
N ALA A 199 -5.50 -14.12 17.25
CA ALA A 199 -5.15 -13.03 16.28
C ALA A 199 -3.61 -12.79 16.23
N GLY A 200 -3.00 -12.26 15.15
CA GLY A 200 -1.52 -12.12 15.00
C GLY A 200 -0.96 -11.13 13.94
N VAL A 201 0.39 -11.00 13.83
CA VAL A 201 1.28 -10.44 12.73
C VAL A 201 2.74 -10.18 13.26
N GLY A 202 3.75 -9.68 12.50
CA GLY A 202 5.21 -9.45 12.86
C GLY A 202 5.84 -8.21 12.15
N SER A 203 7.03 -7.59 12.41
CA SER A 203 8.33 -7.89 13.10
C SER A 203 9.25 -6.64 13.28
N ILE A 204 10.18 -6.56 14.27
CA ILE A 204 11.20 -5.47 14.35
C ILE A 204 12.56 -5.81 15.03
N ARG A 205 13.63 -5.04 14.71
CA ARG A 205 15.00 -5.16 15.29
C ARG A 205 15.48 -3.96 16.14
N SER A 206 15.25 -2.71 15.71
CA SER A 206 16.05 -1.55 16.15
C SER A 206 15.27 -0.45 16.90
N VAL A 207 14.35 -0.85 17.79
CA VAL A 207 13.42 0.07 18.50
C VAL A 207 13.63 0.01 20.02
N PRO A 208 13.50 1.09 20.81
CA PRO A 208 13.49 1.03 22.28
C PRO A 208 12.45 0.03 22.79
N VAL A 209 11.22 0.15 22.28
CA VAL A 209 10.06 -0.73 22.55
C VAL A 209 10.04 -2.00 21.68
N ARG A 210 11.16 -2.40 21.06
CA ARG A 210 11.25 -3.61 20.20
C ARG A 210 10.77 -4.87 20.91
N ASN A 211 11.08 -5.03 22.20
CA ASN A 211 10.73 -6.23 22.96
C ASN A 211 9.21 -6.30 23.21
N GLU A 212 8.57 -5.15 23.46
CA GLU A 212 7.11 -5.06 23.65
C GLU A 212 6.38 -5.36 22.34
N LEU A 213 6.85 -4.78 21.24
CA LEU A 213 6.25 -4.99 19.93
C LEU A 213 6.47 -6.44 19.45
N LEU A 214 7.69 -6.99 19.52
CA LEU A 214 7.94 -8.42 19.21
C LEU A 214 7.07 -9.37 20.06
N ARG A 215 6.87 -9.08 21.35
CA ARG A 215 5.96 -9.85 22.22
C ARG A 215 4.49 -9.66 21.83
N GLY A 216 4.10 -8.45 21.43
CA GLY A 216 2.78 -8.13 20.92
C GLY A 216 2.44 -8.98 19.70
N LEU A 217 3.38 -9.02 18.77
CA LEU A 217 3.37 -9.78 17.54
C LEU A 217 3.31 -11.30 17.79
N LEU A 218 4.07 -11.82 18.76
CA LEU A 218 4.02 -13.23 19.17
C LEU A 218 2.71 -13.67 19.88
N ASN A 219 1.80 -12.76 20.19
CA ASN A 219 0.43 -13.16 20.57
C ASN A 219 -0.36 -13.77 19.39
N ALA A 220 0.18 -13.67 18.17
CA ALA A 220 -0.15 -14.47 17.01
C ALA A 220 -0.28 -15.97 17.28
N ASP A 221 -1.13 -16.63 16.49
CA ASP A 221 -0.99 -18.05 16.15
C ASP A 221 -0.25 -18.21 14.80
N LEU A 222 -0.40 -17.24 13.89
CA LEU A 222 0.37 -17.12 12.65
C LEU A 222 0.85 -15.69 12.41
N VAL A 223 2.06 -15.58 11.87
CA VAL A 223 2.71 -14.35 11.40
C VAL A 223 3.10 -14.50 9.93
N GLY A 224 2.74 -13.53 9.09
CA GLY A 224 3.05 -13.50 7.66
C GLY A 224 4.06 -12.42 7.27
N PHE A 225 4.90 -12.69 6.27
CA PHE A 225 5.84 -11.74 5.66
C PHE A 225 5.92 -11.90 4.14
N HIS A 226 6.26 -10.85 3.40
CA HIS A 226 6.35 -10.94 1.92
C HIS A 226 7.55 -11.75 1.41
N THR A 227 8.67 -11.76 2.14
CA THR A 227 9.92 -12.42 1.74
C THR A 227 10.46 -13.34 2.83
N PHE A 228 11.32 -14.29 2.44
CA PHE A 228 12.07 -15.12 3.37
C PHE A 228 12.91 -14.29 4.34
N ASP A 229 13.57 -13.22 3.85
CA ASP A 229 14.44 -12.37 4.66
C ASP A 229 13.71 -11.75 5.85
N TYR A 230 12.51 -11.19 5.65
CA TYR A 230 11.75 -10.60 6.75
C TYR A 230 11.29 -11.65 7.78
N ALA A 231 10.93 -12.85 7.31
CA ALA A 231 10.57 -13.98 8.17
C ALA A 231 11.77 -14.50 8.99
N HIS A 232 12.91 -14.72 8.32
CA HIS A 232 14.15 -15.15 8.97
C HIS A 232 14.70 -14.08 9.93
N GLN A 233 14.62 -12.80 9.56
CA GLN A 233 14.95 -11.68 10.43
C GLN A 233 14.06 -11.67 11.68
N PHE A 234 12.75 -11.88 11.58
CA PHE A 234 11.83 -11.98 12.72
C PHE A 234 12.20 -13.11 13.69
N VAL A 235 12.44 -14.31 13.17
CA VAL A 235 12.87 -15.47 13.97
C VAL A 235 14.20 -15.14 14.68
N SER A 236 15.13 -14.52 13.96
CA SER A 236 16.40 -14.01 14.51
C SER A 236 16.20 -12.94 15.60
N CYS A 237 15.19 -12.06 15.49
CA CYS A 237 14.82 -11.11 16.55
C CYS A 237 14.38 -11.83 17.81
N CYS A 238 13.41 -12.74 17.69
CA CYS A 238 12.78 -13.41 18.83
C CYS A 238 13.80 -14.29 19.59
N SER A 239 14.70 -14.95 18.86
CA SER A 239 15.84 -15.64 19.46
C SER A 239 16.80 -14.69 20.17
N ARG A 240 17.33 -13.66 19.49
CA ARG A 240 18.40 -12.81 20.03
C ARG A 240 17.96 -11.76 21.06
N LEU A 241 16.71 -11.31 21.03
CA LEU A 241 16.21 -10.20 21.87
C LEU A 241 15.26 -10.63 22.98
N LEU A 242 14.60 -11.79 22.82
CA LEU A 242 13.66 -12.34 23.79
C LEU A 242 14.11 -13.69 24.38
N GLY A 243 15.19 -14.29 23.86
CA GLY A 243 15.71 -15.59 24.31
C GLY A 243 14.84 -16.78 23.89
N ILE A 244 13.98 -16.61 22.88
CA ILE A 244 12.96 -17.60 22.52
C ILE A 244 13.50 -18.61 21.50
N SER A 245 13.29 -19.90 21.75
CA SER A 245 13.63 -20.95 20.79
C SER A 245 12.74 -20.89 19.54
N ASN A 246 13.39 -21.01 18.38
CA ASN A 246 12.72 -21.36 17.14
C ASN A 246 12.40 -22.87 17.13
N THR A 247 11.51 -23.25 16.22
CA THR A 247 11.14 -24.64 15.94
C THR A 247 10.80 -24.78 14.47
N SER A 248 10.78 -26.01 13.96
CA SER A 248 10.28 -26.35 12.63
C SER A 248 9.01 -27.19 12.76
N LEU A 249 7.88 -26.70 12.27
CA LEU A 249 6.59 -27.39 12.34
C LEU A 249 6.08 -27.65 10.92
N HIS A 250 6.03 -28.92 10.51
CA HIS A 250 5.66 -29.36 9.16
C HIS A 250 6.44 -28.63 8.03
N GLY A 251 7.75 -28.45 8.22
CA GLY A 251 8.62 -27.74 7.27
C GLY A 251 8.48 -26.20 7.27
N HIS A 252 7.61 -25.63 8.11
CA HIS A 252 7.50 -24.19 8.30
C HIS A 252 8.32 -23.70 9.51
N MET A 253 8.75 -22.45 9.46
CA MET A 253 9.35 -21.77 10.62
C MET A 253 8.29 -21.58 11.72
N GLY A 254 8.68 -21.81 12.96
CA GLY A 254 7.86 -21.56 14.14
C GLY A 254 8.67 -20.99 15.31
N ILE A 255 7.97 -20.41 16.28
CA ILE A 255 8.55 -19.80 17.49
C ILE A 255 7.75 -20.27 18.71
N ASN A 256 8.44 -20.81 19.73
CA ASN A 256 7.79 -21.37 20.92
C ASN A 256 7.53 -20.29 21.98
N TYR A 257 6.30 -19.79 22.08
CA TYR A 257 5.94 -18.66 22.95
C TYR A 257 4.77 -19.01 23.89
N HIS A 258 5.01 -18.94 25.20
CA HIS A 258 4.06 -19.30 26.26
C HIS A 258 3.33 -20.63 26.02
N GLY A 259 4.10 -21.69 25.73
CA GLY A 259 3.57 -23.06 25.52
C GLY A 259 2.88 -23.28 24.15
N ARG A 260 2.83 -22.28 23.28
CA ARG A 260 2.28 -22.38 21.92
C ARG A 260 3.38 -22.28 20.87
N THR A 261 3.19 -22.91 19.71
CA THR A 261 3.98 -22.61 18.51
C THR A 261 3.29 -21.50 17.71
N VAL A 262 3.95 -20.36 17.56
CA VAL A 262 3.57 -19.30 16.62
C VAL A 262 4.14 -19.67 15.26
N LEU A 263 3.30 -19.86 14.25
CA LEU A 263 3.74 -20.14 12.89
C LEU A 263 4.28 -18.88 12.21
N VAL A 264 5.35 -19.01 11.44
CA VAL A 264 5.91 -17.96 10.60
C VAL A 264 5.85 -18.42 9.14
N LYS A 265 5.07 -17.74 8.31
CA LYS A 265 4.88 -18.05 6.89
C LYS A 265 5.24 -16.87 5.98
N ILE A 266 5.48 -17.20 4.71
CA ILE A 266 5.83 -16.25 3.66
C ILE A 266 4.63 -16.16 2.70
N PHE A 267 4.16 -14.94 2.46
CA PHE A 267 3.03 -14.58 1.61
C PHE A 267 3.36 -13.31 0.83
N SER A 268 3.89 -13.47 -0.38
CA SER A 268 4.06 -12.36 -1.33
C SER A 268 2.68 -11.92 -1.84
N VAL A 269 2.42 -10.60 -1.88
CA VAL A 269 1.12 -10.05 -2.30
C VAL A 269 1.15 -9.78 -3.81
N GLY A 270 0.36 -10.56 -4.55
CA GLY A 270 0.21 -10.43 -6.00
C GLY A 270 -0.66 -9.23 -6.42
N VAL A 271 -1.33 -9.37 -7.57
CA VAL A 271 -2.21 -8.34 -8.15
C VAL A 271 -3.60 -8.91 -8.45
N ASP A 272 -4.62 -8.07 -8.39
CA ASP A 272 -6.00 -8.46 -8.74
C ASP A 272 -6.14 -8.52 -10.28
N MET A 273 -6.03 -9.73 -10.83
CA MET A 273 -6.17 -9.98 -12.27
C MET A 273 -7.54 -9.57 -12.82
N GLY A 274 -8.60 -9.63 -12.00
CA GLY A 274 -9.94 -9.20 -12.40
C GLY A 274 -10.01 -7.68 -12.54
N GLN A 275 -9.49 -6.95 -11.55
CA GLN A 275 -9.37 -5.50 -11.59
C GLN A 275 -8.54 -5.04 -12.79
N LEU A 276 -7.39 -5.69 -13.05
CA LEU A 276 -6.50 -5.30 -14.15
C LEU A 276 -7.12 -5.53 -15.53
N ARG A 277 -7.73 -6.70 -15.76
CA ARG A 277 -8.44 -6.98 -17.03
C ARG A 277 -9.59 -6.01 -17.26
N ALA A 278 -10.38 -5.72 -16.22
CA ALA A 278 -11.48 -4.75 -16.31
C ALA A 278 -10.97 -3.32 -16.59
N ALA A 279 -9.85 -2.91 -15.99
CA ALA A 279 -9.23 -1.61 -16.25
C ALA A 279 -8.63 -1.52 -17.66
N LEU A 280 -8.00 -2.58 -18.17
CA LEU A 280 -7.42 -2.65 -19.52
C LEU A 280 -8.48 -2.65 -20.62
N ALA A 281 -9.65 -3.25 -20.36
CA ALA A 281 -10.77 -3.28 -21.28
C ALA A 281 -11.61 -1.99 -21.28
N SER A 282 -11.26 -0.97 -20.48
CA SER A 282 -12.06 0.25 -20.34
C SER A 282 -11.86 1.20 -21.54
N PRO A 283 -12.92 1.90 -22.01
CA PRO A 283 -12.79 2.90 -23.08
C PRO A 283 -11.79 4.01 -22.76
N GLU A 284 -11.68 4.39 -21.48
CA GLU A 284 -10.75 5.39 -20.99
C GLU A 284 -9.29 4.91 -21.09
N ALA A 285 -9.01 3.64 -20.77
CA ALA A 285 -7.70 3.05 -20.96
C ALA A 285 -7.32 2.94 -22.45
N ALA A 286 -8.27 2.58 -23.31
CA ALA A 286 -8.06 2.53 -24.77
C ALA A 286 -7.80 3.92 -25.36
N ALA A 287 -8.55 4.94 -24.94
CA ALA A 287 -8.32 6.33 -25.32
C ALA A 287 -6.93 6.81 -24.84
N LYS A 288 -6.57 6.50 -23.59
CA LYS A 288 -5.28 6.90 -23.02
C LYS A 288 -4.09 6.21 -23.70
N ALA A 289 -4.22 4.94 -24.04
CA ALA A 289 -3.20 4.20 -24.80
C ALA A 289 -2.96 4.85 -26.18
N LYS A 290 -4.01 5.36 -26.83
CA LYS A 290 -3.88 6.13 -28.08
C LYS A 290 -3.13 7.45 -27.85
N GLU A 291 -3.49 8.26 -26.85
CA GLU A 291 -2.75 9.49 -26.51
C GLU A 291 -1.25 9.23 -26.35
N ILE A 292 -0.89 8.18 -25.60
CA ILE A 292 0.49 7.79 -25.32
C ILE A 292 1.24 7.37 -26.59
N ALA A 293 0.59 6.56 -27.45
CA ALA A 293 1.14 6.10 -28.72
C ALA A 293 1.29 7.22 -29.78
N GLU A 294 0.51 8.28 -29.67
CA GLU A 294 0.64 9.48 -30.50
C GLU A 294 1.72 10.44 -29.97
N ALA A 295 1.76 10.68 -28.65
CA ALA A 295 2.69 11.60 -28.00
C ALA A 295 4.16 11.14 -28.00
N TYR A 296 4.40 9.82 -27.95
CA TYR A 296 5.75 9.24 -27.88
C TYR A 296 6.10 8.36 -29.09
N ARG A 297 5.43 8.59 -30.23
CA ARG A 297 5.61 7.80 -31.46
C ARG A 297 7.09 7.68 -31.86
N GLY A 298 7.60 6.46 -31.91
CA GLY A 298 8.99 6.16 -32.29
C GLY A 298 10.02 6.38 -31.19
N ARG A 299 9.60 6.64 -29.94
CA ARG A 299 10.47 6.66 -28.75
C ARG A 299 10.23 5.40 -27.91
N VAL A 300 11.28 4.90 -27.27
CA VAL A 300 11.25 3.86 -26.23
C VAL A 300 10.67 4.47 -24.96
N ILE A 301 9.56 3.91 -24.47
CA ILE A 301 8.84 4.43 -23.31
C ILE A 301 9.29 3.68 -22.05
N MET A 302 9.89 4.43 -21.11
CA MET A 302 10.27 3.95 -19.78
C MET A 302 9.23 4.45 -18.75
N VAL A 303 8.76 3.60 -17.83
CA VAL A 303 7.70 3.94 -16.86
C VAL A 303 8.03 3.57 -15.42
N ASP A 304 7.58 4.39 -14.47
CA ASP A 304 7.47 4.04 -13.04
C ASP A 304 6.37 4.86 -12.33
N VAL A 305 5.92 4.37 -11.17
CA VAL A 305 4.73 4.83 -10.45
C VAL A 305 4.99 4.90 -8.93
N ASP A 306 6.09 5.57 -8.54
CA ASP A 306 6.44 5.93 -7.15
C ASP A 306 6.80 7.44 -7.08
N LEU A 307 6.85 8.01 -5.87
CA LEU A 307 7.22 9.41 -5.58
C LEU A 307 8.52 9.52 -4.78
N LEU A 308 8.84 8.54 -3.92
CA LEU A 308 9.85 8.67 -2.87
C LEU A 308 10.94 7.59 -2.89
N LYS A 309 10.71 6.44 -3.56
CA LYS A 309 11.66 5.33 -3.54
C LYS A 309 12.72 5.44 -4.63
N GLY A 310 13.68 6.35 -4.42
CA GLY A 310 14.89 6.44 -5.25
C GLY A 310 14.70 7.06 -6.64
N VAL A 311 13.63 7.85 -6.86
CA VAL A 311 13.34 8.52 -8.14
C VAL A 311 14.51 9.39 -8.60
N GLY A 312 15.10 10.18 -7.70
CA GLY A 312 16.30 10.99 -8.00
C GLY A 312 17.50 10.16 -8.47
N LEU A 313 17.73 8.96 -7.91
CA LEU A 313 18.83 8.08 -8.34
C LEU A 313 18.61 7.59 -9.78
N LYS A 314 17.37 7.29 -10.16
CA LYS A 314 17.00 6.91 -11.53
C LYS A 314 17.21 8.05 -12.52
N PHE A 315 16.84 9.27 -12.14
CA PHE A 315 17.07 10.46 -12.97
C PHE A 315 18.59 10.69 -13.17
N LEU A 316 19.41 10.53 -12.13
CA LEU A 316 20.88 10.58 -12.23
C LEU A 316 21.46 9.44 -13.09
N ALA A 317 20.89 8.24 -13.02
CA ALA A 317 21.28 7.12 -13.88
C ALA A 317 20.93 7.37 -15.35
N LEU A 318 19.75 7.94 -15.63
CA LEU A 318 19.35 8.36 -16.98
C LEU A 318 20.27 9.46 -17.53
N GLU A 319 20.61 10.47 -16.71
CA GLU A 319 21.60 11.50 -17.09
C GLU A 319 22.97 10.88 -17.44
N LYS A 320 23.45 9.93 -16.63
CA LYS A 320 24.71 9.21 -16.91
C LYS A 320 24.64 8.36 -18.18
N MET A 321 23.51 7.69 -18.43
CA MET A 321 23.28 6.92 -19.67
C MET A 321 23.34 7.83 -20.90
N LEU A 322 22.69 9.00 -20.84
CA LEU A 322 22.68 9.99 -21.93
C LEU A 322 23.98 10.81 -22.02
N ASP A 323 24.89 10.67 -21.05
CA ASP A 323 26.27 11.13 -21.19
C ASP A 323 27.17 10.13 -21.92
N ALA A 324 26.92 8.83 -21.79
CA ALA A 324 27.59 7.80 -22.60
C ALA A 324 26.99 7.66 -24.02
N HIS A 325 25.66 7.74 -24.15
CA HIS A 325 24.91 7.40 -25.37
C HIS A 325 24.08 8.60 -25.87
N LYS A 326 24.76 9.52 -26.58
CA LYS A 326 24.17 10.77 -27.09
C LYS A 326 23.10 10.55 -28.16
N ASP A 327 23.21 9.45 -28.89
CA ASP A 327 22.23 8.97 -29.87
C ASP A 327 20.86 8.67 -29.23
N MET A 328 20.82 8.23 -27.97
CA MET A 328 19.59 7.84 -27.28
C MET A 328 18.71 9.03 -26.86
N ILE A 329 19.23 10.26 -26.83
CA ILE A 329 18.54 11.46 -26.30
C ILE A 329 17.16 11.67 -26.94
N ARG A 330 17.06 11.49 -28.27
CA ARG A 330 15.79 11.60 -29.01
C ARG A 330 14.99 10.29 -29.00
N GLN A 331 15.63 9.17 -28.75
CA GLN A 331 15.05 7.83 -28.83
C GLN A 331 14.30 7.41 -27.56
N VAL A 332 14.58 7.98 -26.38
CA VAL A 332 13.94 7.56 -25.11
C VAL A 332 13.03 8.63 -24.51
N VAL A 333 12.08 8.22 -23.68
CA VAL A 333 11.30 9.08 -22.77
C VAL A 333 11.03 8.32 -21.46
N LEU A 334 11.13 9.01 -20.31
CA LEU A 334 10.82 8.48 -18.98
C LEU A 334 9.55 9.14 -18.44
N VAL A 335 8.49 8.37 -18.25
CA VAL A 335 7.26 8.81 -17.58
C VAL A 335 7.30 8.40 -16.11
N GLN A 336 7.26 9.37 -15.19
CA GLN A 336 7.26 9.15 -13.74
C GLN A 336 5.92 9.59 -13.15
N ILE A 337 5.11 8.65 -12.65
CA ILE A 337 3.80 8.94 -12.05
C ILE A 337 3.94 9.06 -10.53
N ASN A 338 3.96 10.31 -10.07
CA ASN A 338 4.12 10.70 -8.68
C ASN A 338 2.79 10.56 -7.91
N ASN A 339 2.51 9.35 -7.41
CA ASN A 339 1.40 9.12 -6.48
C ASN A 339 1.51 10.05 -5.25
N PRO A 340 0.39 10.57 -4.70
CA PRO A 340 0.42 11.45 -3.53
C PRO A 340 1.15 10.85 -2.32
N ALA A 341 1.87 11.70 -1.59
CA ALA A 341 2.60 11.29 -0.39
C ALA A 341 1.65 10.75 0.70
N ARG A 342 2.02 9.61 1.32
CA ARG A 342 1.17 8.91 2.30
C ARG A 342 1.21 9.52 3.72
N SER A 343 2.03 10.54 3.93
CA SER A 343 2.20 11.31 5.17
C SER A 343 2.80 12.67 4.83
N ARG A 344 2.66 13.65 5.72
CA ARG A 344 3.25 14.99 5.57
C ARG A 344 4.54 15.08 6.39
N GLY A 345 5.54 15.81 5.90
CA GLY A 345 6.79 16.03 6.65
C GLY A 345 7.89 16.65 5.78
N ARG A 346 8.79 17.42 6.42
CA ARG A 346 9.83 18.20 5.71
C ARG A 346 10.76 17.34 4.85
N ASP A 347 10.99 16.08 5.22
CA ASP A 347 11.80 15.14 4.45
C ASP A 347 11.12 14.74 3.12
N VAL A 348 9.79 14.62 3.09
CA VAL A 348 9.01 14.37 1.86
C VAL A 348 9.10 15.57 0.92
N ASP A 349 8.94 16.78 1.47
CA ASP A 349 9.04 18.03 0.70
C ASP A 349 10.45 18.22 0.14
N ALA A 350 11.49 17.92 0.93
CA ALA A 350 12.89 17.98 0.50
C ALA A 350 13.19 17.01 -0.66
N VAL A 351 12.76 15.74 -0.56
CA VAL A 351 12.94 14.74 -1.64
C VAL A 351 12.20 15.17 -2.92
N ARG A 352 11.00 15.75 -2.80
CA ARG A 352 10.26 16.27 -3.96
C ARG A 352 10.99 17.44 -4.63
N VAL A 353 11.45 18.42 -3.85
CA VAL A 353 12.20 19.59 -4.36
C VAL A 353 13.53 19.17 -4.99
N GLU A 354 14.26 18.22 -4.41
CA GLU A 354 15.49 17.68 -5.01
C GLU A 354 15.21 16.94 -6.32
N THR A 355 14.20 16.07 -6.34
CA THR A 355 13.81 15.29 -7.52
C THR A 355 13.38 16.22 -8.68
N GLN A 356 12.56 17.24 -8.41
CA GLN A 356 12.17 18.26 -9.40
C GLN A 356 13.37 19.10 -9.86
N ARG A 357 14.34 19.40 -8.99
CA ARG A 357 15.57 20.12 -9.38
C ARG A 357 16.45 19.29 -10.31
N ILE A 358 16.55 17.98 -10.09
CA ILE A 358 17.28 17.04 -10.95
C ILE A 358 16.55 16.92 -12.30
N GLU A 359 15.24 16.65 -12.30
CA GLU A 359 14.39 16.62 -13.51
C GLU A 359 14.62 17.85 -14.39
N GLN A 360 14.45 19.06 -13.82
CA GLN A 360 14.60 20.29 -14.57
C GLN A 360 16.04 20.51 -15.07
N ARG A 361 17.08 20.05 -14.35
CA ARG A 361 18.46 20.10 -14.85
C ARG A 361 18.60 19.24 -16.11
N ILE A 362 18.10 18.02 -16.07
CA ILE A 362 18.22 17.05 -17.16
C ILE A 362 17.38 17.51 -18.35
N ASN A 363 16.12 17.91 -18.14
CA ASN A 363 15.26 18.43 -19.21
C ASN A 363 15.82 19.71 -19.85
N ARG A 364 16.50 20.60 -19.11
CA ARG A 364 17.22 21.76 -19.72
C ARG A 364 18.52 21.38 -20.45
N ARG A 365 19.09 20.20 -20.18
CA ARG A 365 20.38 19.74 -20.74
C ARG A 365 20.23 18.78 -21.92
N PHE A 366 19.11 18.06 -21.97
CA PHE A 366 18.83 16.99 -22.93
C PHE A 366 17.44 17.08 -23.59
N GLY A 367 16.58 17.99 -23.15
CA GLY A 367 15.34 18.30 -23.84
C GLY A 367 15.61 18.93 -25.22
N VAL A 368 14.60 18.90 -26.09
CA VAL A 368 14.70 19.46 -27.45
C VAL A 368 13.78 20.67 -27.54
N ASP A 369 14.36 21.87 -27.62
CA ASP A 369 13.62 23.10 -27.80
C ASP A 369 12.92 23.15 -29.17
N GLY A 370 11.67 23.60 -29.17
CA GLY A 370 10.80 23.70 -30.34
C GLY A 370 9.33 23.73 -29.94
N ALA A 371 8.45 24.18 -30.86
CA ALA A 371 7.01 24.40 -30.60
C ALA A 371 6.16 23.13 -30.35
N GLY A 372 6.81 22.00 -30.04
CA GLY A 372 6.21 20.72 -29.65
C GLY A 372 7.23 19.82 -28.93
N GLY A 373 8.18 20.43 -28.21
CA GLY A 373 9.32 19.74 -27.59
C GLY A 373 8.91 18.71 -26.52
N SER A 374 8.86 17.43 -26.91
CA SER A 374 8.58 16.31 -26.00
C SER A 374 9.72 16.12 -25.00
N ALA A 375 9.49 16.54 -23.75
CA ALA A 375 10.45 16.44 -22.65
C ALA A 375 10.99 15.00 -22.48
N LEU A 376 12.23 14.89 -22.00
CA LEU A 376 12.88 13.60 -21.79
C LEU A 376 12.32 12.88 -20.55
N ILE A 377 12.16 13.63 -19.46
CA ILE A 377 11.49 13.19 -18.25
C ILE A 377 10.12 13.89 -18.21
N VAL A 378 9.05 13.12 -18.11
CA VAL A 378 7.66 13.58 -18.01
C VAL A 378 7.10 13.15 -16.65
N THR A 379 7.10 14.06 -15.69
CA THR A 379 6.53 13.82 -14.37
C THR A 379 5.03 14.12 -14.34
N ILE A 380 4.24 13.19 -13.83
CA ILE A 380 2.79 13.33 -13.63
C ILE A 380 2.52 13.37 -12.12
N ASP A 381 2.43 14.57 -11.56
CA ASP A 381 2.11 14.82 -10.15
C ASP A 381 0.61 14.65 -9.88
N GLY A 382 0.23 13.70 -9.03
CA GLY A 382 -1.14 13.60 -8.49
C GLY A 382 -1.79 12.21 -8.56
N PRO A 383 -3.08 12.12 -8.18
CA PRO A 383 -3.83 10.86 -8.17
C PRO A 383 -4.28 10.45 -9.58
N VAL A 384 -3.41 9.74 -10.32
CA VAL A 384 -3.77 9.15 -11.62
C VAL A 384 -4.70 7.92 -11.44
N PRO A 385 -5.85 7.82 -12.15
CA PRO A 385 -6.75 6.68 -12.15
C PRO A 385 -6.10 5.36 -12.59
N MET A 386 -6.73 4.22 -12.25
CA MET A 386 -6.19 2.90 -12.59
C MET A 386 -6.26 2.61 -14.10
N CYS A 387 -7.31 3.04 -14.80
CA CYS A 387 -7.42 2.92 -16.28
C CYS A 387 -6.28 3.65 -17.02
N GLU A 388 -5.91 4.86 -16.59
CA GLU A 388 -4.75 5.56 -17.15
C GLU A 388 -3.42 4.87 -16.79
N LYS A 389 -3.25 4.41 -15.54
CA LYS A 389 -2.05 3.66 -15.11
C LYS A 389 -1.83 2.40 -15.94
N VAL A 390 -2.87 1.59 -16.19
CA VAL A 390 -2.73 0.38 -17.02
C VAL A 390 -2.43 0.70 -18.48
N ALA A 391 -2.90 1.84 -19.01
CA ALA A 391 -2.52 2.31 -20.34
C ALA A 391 -1.02 2.68 -20.42
N TYR A 392 -0.47 3.37 -19.43
CA TYR A 392 0.98 3.62 -19.34
C TYR A 392 1.80 2.34 -19.21
N TYR A 393 1.35 1.37 -18.39
CA TYR A 393 2.01 0.07 -18.29
C TYR A 393 1.95 -0.75 -19.60
N ALA A 394 0.80 -0.79 -20.26
CA ALA A 394 0.62 -1.51 -21.52
C ALA A 394 1.44 -0.91 -22.67
N ALA A 395 1.58 0.43 -22.71
CA ALA A 395 2.37 1.11 -23.72
C ALA A 395 3.89 0.97 -23.50
N ALA A 396 4.36 0.97 -22.24
CA ALA A 396 5.79 1.08 -21.95
C ALA A 396 6.65 -0.12 -22.37
N ASP A 397 7.80 0.16 -22.97
CA ASP A 397 8.80 -0.83 -23.36
C ASP A 397 9.67 -1.29 -22.17
N CYS A 398 9.78 -0.45 -21.13
CA CYS A 398 10.52 -0.77 -19.92
C CYS A 398 9.85 -0.23 -18.65
N CYS A 399 9.69 -1.06 -17.61
CA CYS A 399 9.41 -0.61 -16.25
C CYS A 399 10.73 -0.45 -15.47
N VAL A 400 10.87 0.63 -14.67
CA VAL A 400 12.14 0.97 -14.01
C VAL A 400 11.94 1.30 -12.52
N VAL A 401 12.12 0.29 -11.66
CA VAL A 401 11.87 0.35 -10.21
C VAL A 401 13.19 0.42 -9.44
N SER A 402 13.63 1.65 -9.18
CA SER A 402 14.91 1.99 -8.55
C SER A 402 14.82 2.13 -7.02
N ALA A 403 13.98 1.32 -6.36
CA ALA A 403 13.67 1.47 -4.94
C ALA A 403 14.89 1.11 -4.05
N VAL A 404 15.40 2.08 -3.28
CA VAL A 404 16.54 1.91 -2.35
C VAL A 404 16.28 0.81 -1.31
N ARG A 405 15.04 0.72 -0.82
CA ARG A 405 14.51 -0.40 -0.06
C ARG A 405 13.01 -0.46 -0.24
N ASP A 406 12.44 -1.64 -0.48
CA ASP A 406 10.99 -1.81 -0.52
C ASP A 406 10.55 -3.13 0.11
N GLY A 407 9.55 -3.09 0.98
CA GLY A 407 8.97 -4.27 1.61
C GLY A 407 8.36 -5.23 0.59
N LEU A 408 7.67 -4.67 -0.41
CA LEU A 408 7.24 -5.34 -1.63
C LEU A 408 6.81 -4.29 -2.65
N ASN A 409 7.32 -4.36 -3.88
CA ASN A 409 6.89 -3.45 -4.94
C ASN A 409 5.94 -4.16 -5.92
N ARG A 410 4.73 -3.60 -6.11
CA ARG A 410 3.70 -4.17 -7.02
C ARG A 410 3.78 -3.61 -8.45
N ILE A 411 4.54 -2.54 -8.70
CA ILE A 411 4.63 -1.89 -10.01
C ILE A 411 5.14 -2.86 -11.09
N PRO A 412 6.16 -3.73 -10.85
CA PRO A 412 6.56 -4.75 -11.82
C PRO A 412 5.46 -5.76 -12.16
N TYR A 413 4.69 -6.23 -11.17
CA TYR A 413 3.58 -7.16 -11.42
C TYR A 413 2.46 -6.50 -12.22
N PHE A 414 2.12 -5.24 -11.90
CA PHE A 414 1.17 -4.47 -12.71
C PHE A 414 1.67 -4.29 -14.15
N TYR A 415 2.96 -3.96 -14.33
CA TYR A 415 3.57 -3.85 -15.65
C TYR A 415 3.51 -5.14 -16.46
N THR A 416 3.99 -6.26 -15.91
CA THR A 416 4.02 -7.56 -16.59
C THR A 416 2.62 -7.98 -17.03
N VAL A 417 1.63 -7.91 -16.12
CA VAL A 417 0.24 -8.28 -16.45
C VAL A 417 -0.34 -7.35 -17.51
N CYS A 418 -0.10 -6.03 -17.42
CA CYS A 418 -0.60 -5.09 -18.43
C CYS A 418 0.08 -5.26 -19.80
N ARG A 419 1.34 -5.71 -19.88
CA ARG A 419 1.99 -6.04 -21.16
C ARG A 419 1.57 -7.38 -21.74
N GLU A 420 1.17 -8.34 -20.91
CA GLU A 420 0.73 -9.66 -21.37
C GLU A 420 -0.75 -9.68 -21.80
N GLU A 421 -1.62 -8.99 -21.06
CA GLU A 421 -3.08 -8.98 -21.27
C GLU A 421 -3.56 -7.89 -22.26
N ALA A 422 -2.76 -6.87 -22.55
CA ALA A 422 -3.20 -5.75 -23.41
C ALA A 422 -3.35 -6.17 -24.90
N PRO A 423 -4.52 -5.91 -25.53
CA PRO A 423 -4.75 -6.22 -26.93
C PRO A 423 -3.72 -5.55 -27.86
N GLY A 424 -3.02 -6.36 -28.67
CA GLY A 424 -2.03 -5.87 -29.63
C GLY A 424 -0.70 -5.40 -29.01
N ALA A 425 -0.50 -5.49 -27.70
CA ALA A 425 0.77 -5.15 -27.08
C ALA A 425 1.89 -6.10 -27.51
N ARG A 426 3.10 -5.56 -27.67
CA ARG A 426 4.27 -6.35 -28.06
C ARG A 426 4.80 -7.10 -26.84
N LYS A 427 4.81 -8.44 -26.89
CA LYS A 427 5.28 -9.31 -25.79
C LYS A 427 6.77 -9.15 -25.41
N SER A 428 7.54 -8.32 -26.12
CA SER A 428 8.84 -7.84 -25.67
C SER A 428 8.65 -6.59 -24.78
N GLY A 429 8.99 -6.71 -23.51
CA GLY A 429 9.10 -5.59 -22.57
C GLY A 429 10.16 -5.93 -21.51
N ALA A 430 10.79 -4.91 -20.94
CA ALA A 430 11.85 -5.07 -19.95
C ALA A 430 11.39 -4.62 -18.55
N VAL A 431 11.94 -5.26 -17.52
CA VAL A 431 11.81 -4.80 -16.13
C VAL A 431 13.22 -4.60 -15.60
N ILE A 432 13.54 -3.36 -15.24
CA ILE A 432 14.73 -3.00 -14.47
C ILE A 432 14.30 -2.84 -13.01
N LEU A 433 14.87 -3.63 -12.10
CA LEU A 433 14.37 -3.82 -10.76
C LEU A 433 15.50 -3.92 -9.73
N SER A 434 15.56 -2.92 -8.86
CA SER A 434 16.45 -2.90 -7.68
C SER A 434 16.37 -4.21 -6.90
N GLU A 435 17.53 -4.83 -6.65
CA GLU A 435 17.67 -6.02 -5.81
C GLU A 435 17.00 -5.87 -4.43
N PHE A 436 16.97 -4.62 -3.91
CA PHE A 436 16.43 -4.26 -2.60
C PHE A 436 14.90 -4.07 -2.55
N ALA A 437 14.20 -4.29 -3.67
CA ALA A 437 12.74 -4.36 -3.71
C ALA A 437 12.26 -5.81 -3.50
N GLY A 438 11.40 -6.06 -2.52
CA GLY A 438 11.00 -7.42 -2.11
C GLY A 438 10.35 -8.35 -3.16
N CYS A 439 10.09 -7.88 -4.38
CA CYS A 439 9.64 -8.69 -5.51
C CYS A 439 10.78 -9.21 -6.42
N SER A 440 12.02 -8.75 -6.23
CA SER A 440 13.21 -9.19 -7.00
C SER A 440 13.36 -10.73 -6.98
N ALA A 441 13.26 -11.33 -5.81
CA ALA A 441 13.30 -12.78 -5.59
C ALA A 441 12.14 -13.57 -6.25
N SER A 442 11.11 -12.90 -6.76
CA SER A 442 10.00 -13.52 -7.51
C SER A 442 10.06 -13.23 -9.02
N LEU A 443 10.96 -12.36 -9.46
CA LEU A 443 11.04 -11.84 -10.83
C LEU A 443 12.43 -12.09 -11.43
N GLY A 444 12.90 -13.34 -11.40
CA GLY A 444 14.23 -13.74 -11.86
C GLY A 444 14.54 -13.56 -13.35
N GLY A 445 13.58 -13.02 -14.14
CA GLY A 445 13.80 -12.55 -15.52
C GLY A 445 13.96 -11.03 -15.64
N ALA A 446 13.92 -10.29 -14.54
CA ALA A 446 14.22 -8.85 -14.51
C ALA A 446 15.73 -8.58 -14.57
N ILE A 447 16.09 -7.40 -15.05
CA ILE A 447 17.45 -6.86 -15.02
C ILE A 447 17.63 -6.14 -13.69
N ALA A 448 18.73 -6.40 -12.98
CA ALA A 448 19.08 -5.75 -11.72
C ALA A 448 19.82 -4.41 -11.95
#